data_AF-A0A180EX47-F1
#
_entry.id   AF-A0A180EX47-F1
#
_cell.length_a   1.000
_cell.length_b   1.000
_cell.length_c   1.000
_cell.angle_alpha   90.00
_cell.angle_beta   90.00
_cell.angle_gamma   90.00
#
_symmetry.space_group_name_H-M   'P 1'
#
loop_
_entity.id
_entity.type
_entity.pdbx_description
1 polymer ?
#
loop_
_entity_poly.entity_id
_entity_poly.type
_entity_poly.pdbx_seq_one_letter_code
_entity_poly.pdbx_strand_id
1 'polypeptide(L)'
;MDNANVFPLYLYSETNGQPTIKPTAARIPNLNLKIVAQIEQSVALTFTNEKEDRENTFAPIDILDYIYAVLYSPNYREQYKEFLKIDFPRVPYPKDKNTFWQLVHLGGQIRQIHLLESPVVENYITQYPADGDNKVAKPVYKNGNVYINDVQYFANVPEIAWNFYIGGYQPAQKWLKDRKDRTLAFEDILHYQKIIVALTETDRLMHEIDEVLI
;
A
#
# COMPACT_ATOMS: atom_id res chain seq x y z
N MET A 1 -1.48 13.64 -19.40
CA MET A 1 -1.21 12.20 -19.20
C MET A 1 -0.40 12.12 -17.92
N ASP A 2 -0.96 11.53 -16.87
CA ASP A 2 -0.17 11.22 -15.68
C ASP A 2 0.78 10.08 -16.06
N ASN A 3 2.07 10.41 -16.20
CA ASN A 3 3.10 9.40 -16.46
C ASN A 3 3.31 8.60 -15.17
N ALA A 4 2.70 7.43 -15.07
CA ALA A 4 2.97 6.49 -13.99
C ALA A 4 4.32 5.77 -14.25
N ASN A 5 5.25 5.87 -13.31
CA ASN A 5 6.48 5.09 -13.32
C ASN A 5 6.25 3.76 -12.60
N VAL A 6 6.67 2.65 -13.22
CA VAL A 6 6.54 1.30 -12.66
C VAL A 6 7.93 0.74 -12.39
N PHE A 7 8.17 0.31 -11.15
CA PHE A 7 9.45 -0.24 -10.70
C PHE A 7 9.27 -1.74 -10.38
N PRO A 8 9.39 -2.65 -11.36
CA PRO A 8 9.22 -4.07 -11.12
C PRO A 8 10.31 -4.57 -10.16
N LEU A 9 9.93 -5.37 -9.17
CA LEU A 9 10.88 -5.93 -8.19
C LEU A 9 11.78 -7.02 -8.80
N TYR A 10 11.29 -7.71 -9.83
CA TYR A 10 11.98 -8.80 -10.51
C TYR A 10 11.89 -8.63 -12.03
N LEU A 11 12.94 -9.08 -12.72
CA LEU A 11 12.97 -9.25 -14.17
C LEU A 11 12.85 -10.73 -14.53
N TYR A 12 12.16 -11.02 -15.62
CA TYR A 12 11.99 -12.38 -16.14
C TYR A 12 12.82 -12.52 -17.42
N SER A 13 13.64 -13.57 -17.48
CA SER A 13 14.39 -13.90 -18.70
C SER A 13 13.50 -14.70 -19.63
N GLU A 14 13.39 -14.33 -20.91
CA GLU A 14 12.75 -15.19 -21.90
C GLU A 14 13.64 -16.43 -22.12
N THR A 15 13.14 -17.60 -21.74
CA THR A 15 13.78 -18.86 -22.10
C THR A 15 13.58 -19.10 -23.59
N ASN A 16 14.62 -18.87 -24.38
CA ASN A 16 14.67 -19.24 -25.80
C ASN A 16 14.46 -20.76 -25.98
N GLY A 17 13.22 -21.19 -26.24
CA GLY A 17 12.95 -22.30 -27.15
C GLY A 17 13.03 -23.75 -26.65
N GLN A 18 12.81 -24.07 -25.37
CA GLN A 18 12.52 -25.46 -24.98
C GLN A 18 11.30 -25.59 -24.06
N PRO A 19 10.24 -26.32 -24.47
CA PRO A 19 9.10 -26.61 -23.62
C PRO A 19 9.51 -27.62 -22.55
N THR A 20 9.92 -27.13 -21.37
CA THR A 20 9.96 -27.93 -20.16
C THR A 20 8.57 -27.95 -19.54
N ILE A 21 8.16 -29.09 -18.97
CA ILE A 21 6.80 -29.33 -18.43
C ILE A 21 6.47 -28.40 -17.23
N LYS A 22 7.45 -27.65 -16.72
CA LYS A 22 7.28 -26.46 -15.88
C LYS A 22 8.41 -25.46 -16.15
N PRO A 23 8.23 -24.44 -17.00
CA PRO A 23 9.16 -23.34 -17.05
C PRO A 23 8.87 -22.45 -15.85
N THR A 24 9.47 -22.73 -14.68
CA THR A 24 9.68 -21.66 -13.71
C THR A 24 10.69 -20.73 -14.34
N ALA A 25 10.22 -19.70 -15.03
CA ALA A 25 11.08 -18.62 -15.49
C ALA A 25 11.88 -18.12 -14.27
N ALA A 26 13.19 -18.35 -14.28
CA ALA A 26 14.06 -17.91 -13.20
C ALA A 26 14.03 -16.37 -13.19
N ARG A 27 13.37 -15.80 -12.17
CA ARG A 27 13.27 -14.35 -12.00
C ARG A 27 14.52 -13.83 -11.30
N ILE A 28 14.97 -12.65 -11.69
CA ILE A 28 16.19 -12.01 -11.18
C ILE A 28 15.79 -10.72 -10.47
N PRO A 29 16.31 -10.43 -9.25
CA PRO A 29 16.03 -9.17 -8.58
C PRO A 29 16.42 -7.96 -9.44
N ASN A 30 15.50 -7.01 -9.59
CA ASN A 30 15.72 -5.75 -10.31
C ASN A 30 16.27 -4.67 -9.39
N LEU A 31 17.38 -4.97 -8.70
CA LEU A 31 17.99 -4.11 -7.69
C LEU A 31 19.44 -3.82 -8.04
N ASN A 32 19.90 -2.62 -7.71
CA ASN A 32 21.31 -2.28 -7.84
C ASN A 32 22.11 -2.99 -6.73
N LEU A 33 22.85 -4.04 -7.09
CA LEU A 33 23.59 -4.88 -6.14
C LEU A 33 24.66 -4.10 -5.33
N LYS A 34 25.16 -2.97 -5.84
CA LYS A 34 26.07 -2.11 -5.04
C LYS A 34 25.35 -1.45 -3.87
N ILE A 35 24.10 -1.04 -4.07
CA ILE A 35 23.25 -0.47 -3.01
C ILE A 35 22.84 -1.59 -2.04
N VAL A 36 22.49 -2.77 -2.56
CA VAL A 36 22.18 -3.94 -1.72
C VAL A 36 23.36 -4.27 -0.80
N ALA A 37 24.59 -4.31 -1.31
CA ALA A 37 25.78 -4.56 -0.51
C ALA A 37 26.00 -3.52 0.61
N GLN A 38 25.63 -2.25 0.37
CA GLN A 38 25.68 -1.21 1.41
C GLN A 38 24.61 -1.43 2.49
N ILE A 39 23.42 -1.88 2.10
CA ILE A 39 22.37 -2.26 3.06
C ILE A 39 22.84 -3.46 3.87
N GLU A 40 23.34 -4.54 3.24
CA GLU A 40 23.90 -5.73 3.91
C GLU A 40 24.91 -5.33 5.01
N GLN A 41 25.83 -4.42 4.68
CA GLN A 41 26.82 -3.90 5.64
C GLN A 41 26.16 -3.13 6.80
N SER A 42 25.16 -2.30 6.51
CA SER A 42 24.50 -1.46 7.52
C SER A 42 23.66 -2.27 8.51
N VAL A 43 23.01 -3.35 8.03
CA VAL A 43 22.12 -4.18 8.86
C VAL A 43 22.76 -5.49 9.32
N ALA A 44 23.98 -5.79 8.90
CA ALA A 44 24.68 -7.05 9.19
C ALA A 44 23.83 -8.29 8.87
N LEU A 45 23.22 -8.30 7.68
CA LEU A 45 22.43 -9.41 7.14
C LEU A 45 22.95 -9.81 5.76
N THR A 46 22.63 -11.03 5.34
CA THR A 46 22.97 -11.54 4.00
C THR A 46 21.78 -11.41 3.06
N PHE A 47 21.99 -10.84 1.88
CA PHE A 47 20.97 -10.74 0.85
C PHE A 47 20.78 -12.07 0.10
N THR A 48 19.53 -12.43 -0.17
CA THR A 48 19.14 -13.57 -1.00
C THR A 48 18.25 -13.11 -2.15
N ASN A 49 18.27 -13.82 -3.28
CA ASN A 49 17.43 -13.46 -4.43
C ASN A 49 15.93 -13.70 -4.16
N GLU A 50 15.62 -14.64 -3.26
CA GLU A 50 14.27 -15.01 -2.87
C GLU A 50 14.13 -14.97 -1.35
N LYS A 51 12.89 -14.80 -0.88
CA LYS A 51 12.60 -14.89 0.55
C LYS A 51 12.74 -16.35 0.98
N GLU A 52 13.56 -16.59 1.99
CA GLU A 52 13.86 -17.91 2.54
C GLU A 52 13.64 -17.90 4.06
N ASP A 53 13.28 -19.05 4.65
CA ASP A 53 13.14 -19.23 6.10
C ASP A 53 14.51 -19.43 6.78
N ARG A 54 15.52 -18.68 6.35
CA ARG A 54 16.87 -18.70 6.90
C ARG A 54 17.07 -17.48 7.79
N GLU A 55 17.63 -17.70 8.97
CA GLU A 55 17.97 -16.59 9.86
C GLU A 55 19.04 -15.67 9.25
N ASN A 56 19.01 -14.41 9.66
CA ASN A 56 19.98 -13.38 9.27
C ASN A 56 20.04 -13.10 7.76
N THR A 57 18.94 -13.32 7.05
CA THR A 57 18.84 -12.97 5.63
C THR A 57 17.68 -12.08 5.30
N PHE A 58 17.81 -11.30 4.22
CA PHE A 58 16.74 -10.49 3.66
C PHE A 58 16.74 -10.61 2.13
N ALA A 59 15.59 -10.34 1.53
CA ALA A 59 15.33 -10.54 0.12
C ALA A 59 14.78 -9.25 -0.53
N PRO A 60 14.56 -9.22 -1.85
CA PRO A 60 14.04 -8.04 -2.54
C PRO A 60 12.74 -7.51 -1.93
N ILE A 61 11.85 -8.40 -1.48
CA ILE A 61 10.57 -8.01 -0.88
C ILE A 61 10.77 -7.23 0.43
N ASP A 62 11.81 -7.54 1.20
CA ASP A 62 12.12 -6.83 2.43
C ASP A 62 12.63 -5.41 2.11
N ILE A 63 13.46 -5.24 1.06
CA ILE A 63 13.85 -3.91 0.60
C ILE A 63 12.63 -3.12 0.12
N LEU A 64 11.72 -3.74 -0.64
CA LEU A 64 10.49 -3.09 -1.08
C LEU A 64 9.67 -2.62 0.13
N ASP A 65 9.46 -3.48 1.11
CA ASP A 65 8.67 -3.19 2.30
C ASP A 65 9.34 -2.09 3.15
N TYR A 66 10.67 -2.10 3.29
CA TYR A 66 11.43 -0.99 3.91
C TYR A 66 11.20 0.34 3.18
N ILE A 67 11.36 0.35 1.84
CA ILE A 67 11.10 1.54 1.01
C ILE A 67 9.66 2.01 1.20
N TYR A 68 8.71 1.07 1.22
CA TYR A 68 7.30 1.36 1.39
C TYR A 68 7.04 2.08 2.72
N ALA A 69 7.62 1.59 3.82
CA ALA A 69 7.51 2.25 5.11
C ALA A 69 8.04 3.69 5.08
N VAL A 70 9.29 3.89 4.63
CA VAL A 70 9.87 5.24 4.58
C VAL A 70 9.03 6.18 3.73
N LEU A 71 8.57 5.73 2.55
CA LEU A 71 7.77 6.58 1.67
C LEU A 71 6.37 6.86 2.22
N TYR A 72 5.90 6.12 3.22
CA TYR A 72 4.64 6.37 3.92
C TYR A 72 4.79 7.18 5.21
N SER A 73 6.01 7.41 5.71
CA SER A 73 6.25 8.32 6.84
C SER A 73 5.76 9.76 6.55
N PRO A 74 4.80 10.30 7.34
CA PRO A 74 4.42 11.71 7.28
C PRO A 74 5.62 12.65 7.49
N ASN A 75 6.46 12.39 8.49
CA ASN A 75 7.63 13.22 8.78
C ASN A 75 8.62 13.26 7.60
N TYR A 76 8.92 12.12 6.98
CA TYR A 76 9.75 12.07 5.77
C TYR A 76 9.14 12.89 4.64
N ARG A 77 7.83 12.72 4.38
CA ARG A 77 7.15 13.45 3.30
C ARG A 77 7.17 14.95 3.51
N GLU A 78 7.00 15.43 4.74
CA GLU A 78 7.04 16.86 5.04
C GLU A 78 8.47 17.41 4.98
N GLN A 79 9.45 16.69 5.55
CA GLN A 79 10.86 17.09 5.52
C GLN A 79 11.41 17.23 4.10
N TYR A 80 11.05 16.32 3.19
CA TYR A 80 11.59 16.27 1.83
C TYR A 80 10.62 16.78 0.75
N LYS A 81 9.51 17.40 1.14
CA LYS A 81 8.40 17.82 0.28
C LYS A 81 8.81 18.56 -1.00
N GLU A 82 9.72 19.52 -0.90
CA GLU A 82 10.17 20.29 -2.06
C GLU A 82 11.00 19.44 -3.04
N PHE A 83 11.79 18.49 -2.54
CA PHE A 83 12.54 17.56 -3.39
C PHE A 83 11.63 16.52 -4.06
N LEU A 84 10.64 16.01 -3.33
CA LEU A 84 9.66 15.03 -3.83
C LEU A 84 8.81 15.57 -4.99
N LYS A 85 8.69 16.90 -5.13
CA LYS A 85 7.98 17.54 -6.26
C LYS A 85 8.82 17.58 -7.54
N ILE A 86 10.15 17.47 -7.44
CA ILE A 86 11.08 17.79 -8.53
C ILE A 86 11.73 16.53 -9.13
N ASP A 87 12.04 15.53 -8.31
CA ASP A 87 12.77 14.33 -8.71
C ASP A 87 12.28 13.09 -7.94
N PHE A 88 12.80 11.91 -8.28
CA PHE A 88 12.50 10.67 -7.58
C PHE A 88 12.90 10.74 -6.09
N PRO A 89 12.10 10.11 -5.21
CA PRO A 89 12.39 10.08 -3.79
C PRO A 89 13.72 9.39 -3.50
N ARG A 90 14.47 9.92 -2.53
CA ARG A 90 15.72 9.34 -2.04
C ARG A 90 15.50 8.74 -0.66
N VAL A 91 15.43 7.41 -0.61
CA VAL A 91 15.25 6.68 0.64
C VAL A 91 16.59 6.58 1.39
N PRO A 92 16.67 6.97 2.68
CA PRO A 92 17.88 6.82 3.49
C PRO A 92 18.21 5.34 3.70
N TYR A 93 19.50 5.05 3.86
CA TYR A 93 19.94 3.72 4.25
C TYR A 93 19.45 3.38 5.66
N PRO A 94 19.14 2.09 5.96
CA PRO A 94 18.74 1.70 7.29
C PRO A 94 19.85 2.00 8.31
N LYS A 95 19.47 2.53 9.48
CA LYS A 95 20.41 2.89 10.56
C LYS A 95 21.08 1.65 11.16
N ASP A 96 20.29 0.61 11.41
CA ASP A 96 20.69 -0.63 12.04
C ASP A 96 19.70 -1.76 11.73
N LYS A 97 20.07 -2.99 12.12
CA LYS A 97 19.28 -4.21 11.89
C LYS A 97 17.89 -4.18 12.50
N ASN A 98 17.73 -3.64 13.70
CA ASN A 98 16.46 -3.68 14.42
C ASN A 98 15.49 -2.69 13.79
N THR A 99 15.94 -1.46 13.57
CA THR A 99 15.15 -0.42 12.89
C THR A 99 14.75 -0.88 11.47
N PHE A 100 15.68 -1.53 10.74
CA PHE A 100 15.38 -2.12 9.44
C PHE A 100 14.19 -3.09 9.51
N TRP A 101 14.24 -4.09 10.38
CA TRP A 101 13.17 -5.08 10.47
C TRP A 101 11.84 -4.53 10.98
N GLN A 102 11.86 -3.54 11.88
CA GLN A 102 10.64 -2.84 12.31
C GLN A 102 9.98 -2.14 11.12
N LEU A 103 10.75 -1.41 10.31
CA LEU A 103 10.23 -0.72 9.12
C LEU A 103 9.80 -1.70 8.03
N VAL A 104 10.56 -2.78 7.79
CA VAL A 104 10.14 -3.86 6.88
C VAL A 104 8.80 -4.43 7.32
N HIS A 105 8.61 -4.67 8.61
CA HIS A 105 7.36 -5.20 9.14
C HIS A 105 6.19 -4.24 8.89
N LEU A 106 6.34 -2.97 9.25
CA LEU A 106 5.30 -1.95 9.07
C LEU A 106 4.98 -1.71 7.59
N GLY A 107 6.00 -1.57 6.74
CA GLY A 107 5.81 -1.37 5.30
C GLY A 107 5.18 -2.59 4.62
N GLY A 108 5.52 -3.81 5.07
CA GLY A 108 4.89 -5.04 4.61
C GLY A 108 3.41 -5.12 4.99
N GLN A 109 3.02 -4.63 6.17
CA GLN A 109 1.61 -4.50 6.54
C GLN A 109 0.88 -3.53 5.59
N ILE A 110 1.43 -2.34 5.34
CA ILE A 110 0.82 -1.36 4.43
C ILE A 110 0.70 -1.96 3.01
N ARG A 111 1.73 -2.63 2.49
CA ARG A 111 1.68 -3.27 1.16
C ARG A 111 0.54 -4.29 1.09
N GLN A 112 0.42 -5.19 2.07
CA GLN A 112 -0.64 -6.20 2.09
C GLN A 112 -2.04 -5.58 2.22
N ILE A 113 -2.16 -4.50 3.01
CA ILE A 113 -3.40 -3.73 3.12
C ILE A 113 -3.79 -3.10 1.77
N HIS A 114 -2.85 -2.51 1.05
CA HIS A 114 -3.12 -1.89 -0.26
C HIS A 114 -3.43 -2.90 -1.36
N LEU A 115 -2.98 -4.14 -1.22
CA LEU A 115 -3.38 -5.26 -2.08
C LEU A 115 -4.71 -5.90 -1.66
N LEU A 116 -5.29 -5.47 -0.52
CA LEU A 116 -6.45 -6.08 0.13
C LEU A 116 -6.24 -7.56 0.47
N GLU A 117 -4.99 -7.96 0.72
CA GLU A 117 -4.58 -9.33 1.08
C GLU A 117 -4.48 -9.53 2.60
N SER A 118 -4.30 -8.45 3.36
CA SER A 118 -4.24 -8.52 4.82
C SER A 118 -5.62 -8.85 5.41
N PRO A 119 -5.74 -9.82 6.33
CA PRO A 119 -7.02 -10.16 6.96
C PRO A 119 -7.63 -8.99 7.75
N VAL A 120 -6.84 -7.97 8.10
CA VAL A 120 -7.34 -6.77 8.79
C VAL A 120 -8.44 -6.07 8.00
N VAL A 121 -8.40 -6.11 6.66
CA VAL A 121 -9.39 -5.41 5.82
C VAL A 121 -10.76 -6.08 5.84
N GLU A 122 -10.86 -7.32 6.33
CA GLU A 122 -12.13 -8.03 6.55
C GLU A 122 -12.81 -7.61 7.86
N ASN A 123 -12.11 -6.92 8.76
CA ASN A 123 -12.66 -6.40 10.01
C ASN A 123 -13.36 -5.06 9.76
N TYR A 124 -14.54 -5.12 9.14
CA TYR A 124 -15.29 -3.92 8.76
C TYR A 124 -15.58 -3.00 9.95
N ILE A 125 -15.16 -1.73 9.82
CA ILE A 125 -15.45 -0.67 10.80
C ILE A 125 -16.70 0.15 10.44
N THR A 126 -17.30 -0.14 9.29
CA THR A 126 -18.48 0.56 8.76
C THR A 126 -19.68 -0.37 8.68
N GLN A 127 -20.87 0.19 8.54
CA GLN A 127 -22.10 -0.56 8.30
C GLN A 127 -22.82 -0.02 7.05
N TYR A 128 -23.73 -0.80 6.48
CA TYR A 128 -24.57 -0.37 5.37
C TYR A 128 -26.05 -0.69 5.67
N PRO A 129 -26.70 0.11 6.54
CA PRO A 129 -27.91 -0.31 7.25
C PRO A 129 -29.23 -0.01 6.50
N ALA A 130 -29.19 0.76 5.42
CA ALA A 130 -30.39 1.25 4.75
C ALA A 130 -30.70 0.48 3.47
N ASP A 131 -31.91 -0.07 3.39
CA ASP A 131 -32.44 -0.74 2.20
C ASP A 131 -32.73 0.27 1.07
N GLY A 132 -32.68 -0.21 -0.17
CA GLY A 132 -32.95 0.61 -1.36
C GLY A 132 -32.42 -0.03 -2.64
N ASP A 133 -32.30 0.79 -3.69
CA ASP A 133 -31.90 0.35 -5.04
C ASP A 133 -30.37 0.26 -5.24
N ASN A 134 -29.59 0.63 -4.22
CA ASN A 134 -28.13 0.72 -4.22
C ASN A 134 -27.56 1.59 -5.35
N LYS A 135 -28.36 2.49 -5.93
CA LYS A 135 -27.92 3.34 -7.02
C LYS A 135 -27.11 4.51 -6.47
N VAL A 136 -25.88 4.66 -6.94
CA VAL A 136 -25.01 5.78 -6.56
C VAL A 136 -25.45 7.02 -7.30
N ALA A 137 -25.85 8.06 -6.56
CA ALA A 137 -26.11 9.39 -7.06
C ALA A 137 -24.88 10.28 -6.83
N LYS A 138 -25.01 11.34 -6.05
CA LYS A 138 -23.90 12.20 -5.65
C LYS A 138 -23.46 11.84 -4.23
N PRO A 139 -22.24 11.29 -4.03
CA PRO A 139 -21.78 10.96 -2.70
C PRO A 139 -21.67 12.19 -1.80
N VAL A 140 -22.15 12.09 -0.56
CA VAL A 140 -22.08 13.18 0.44
C VAL A 140 -21.63 12.61 1.77
N TYR A 141 -20.57 13.18 2.33
CA TYR A 141 -20.15 12.89 3.71
C TYR A 141 -20.86 13.82 4.68
N LYS A 142 -21.52 13.27 5.70
CA LYS A 142 -22.22 14.02 6.74
C LYS A 142 -22.27 13.21 8.03
N ASN A 143 -21.84 13.82 9.14
CA ASN A 143 -21.96 13.26 10.49
C ASN A 143 -21.42 11.81 10.62
N GLY A 144 -20.24 11.53 10.05
CA GLY A 144 -19.65 10.19 10.09
C GLY A 144 -20.22 9.19 9.07
N ASN A 145 -21.13 9.62 8.19
CA ASN A 145 -21.75 8.76 7.18
C ASN A 145 -21.42 9.21 5.77
N VAL A 146 -21.18 8.25 4.86
CA VAL A 146 -21.06 8.49 3.41
C VAL A 146 -22.35 8.07 2.73
N TYR A 147 -23.20 9.03 2.41
CA TYR A 147 -24.41 8.81 1.62
C TYR A 147 -24.03 8.55 0.17
N ILE A 148 -24.56 7.47 -0.42
CA ILE A 148 -24.43 7.21 -1.85
C ILE A 148 -25.61 7.81 -2.64
N ASN A 149 -26.76 7.99 -1.98
CA ASN A 149 -27.97 8.66 -2.45
C ASN A 149 -28.75 9.24 -1.24
N ASP A 150 -29.98 9.71 -1.43
CA ASP A 150 -30.75 10.39 -0.38
C ASP A 150 -31.11 9.50 0.83
N VAL A 151 -31.09 8.17 0.65
CA VAL A 151 -31.56 7.20 1.66
C VAL A 151 -30.41 6.32 2.17
N GLN A 152 -29.55 5.86 1.27
CA GLN A 152 -28.57 4.80 1.55
C GLN A 152 -27.17 5.37 1.78
N TYR A 153 -26.48 4.80 2.76
CA TYR A 153 -25.18 5.29 3.22
C TYR A 153 -24.33 4.20 3.86
N PHE A 154 -23.02 4.40 3.82
CA PHE A 154 -22.07 3.73 4.69
C PHE A 154 -21.97 4.48 6.01
N ALA A 155 -22.29 3.83 7.11
CA ALA A 155 -22.25 4.38 8.46
C ALA A 155 -20.85 4.26 9.07
N ASN A 156 -20.53 5.15 10.02
CA ASN A 156 -19.29 5.13 10.81
C ASN A 156 -18.01 5.19 9.98
N VAL A 157 -18.03 5.93 8.87
CA VAL A 157 -16.84 6.16 8.04
C VAL A 157 -15.95 7.20 8.72
N PRO A 158 -14.71 6.84 9.14
CA PRO A 158 -13.79 7.81 9.72
C PRO A 158 -13.50 8.94 8.74
N GLU A 159 -13.49 10.19 9.24
CA GLU A 159 -13.21 11.36 8.41
C GLU A 159 -11.83 11.28 7.76
N ILE A 160 -10.85 10.70 8.48
CA ILE A 160 -9.51 10.47 7.95
C ILE A 160 -9.53 9.62 6.68
N ALA A 161 -10.31 8.53 6.65
CA ALA A 161 -10.44 7.68 5.47
C ALA A 161 -11.16 8.39 4.31
N TRP A 162 -12.17 9.21 4.60
CA TRP A 162 -12.88 9.99 3.58
C TRP A 162 -11.99 11.06 2.93
N ASN A 163 -11.11 11.68 3.72
CA ASN A 163 -10.25 12.76 3.28
C ASN A 163 -8.84 12.32 2.88
N PHE A 164 -8.48 11.05 3.09
CA PHE A 164 -7.14 10.51 2.80
C PHE A 164 -6.74 10.70 1.34
N TYR A 165 -5.52 11.19 1.10
CA TYR A 165 -4.98 11.41 -0.24
C TYR A 165 -3.96 10.34 -0.63
N ILE A 166 -4.09 9.82 -1.85
CA ILE A 166 -3.05 9.08 -2.55
C ILE A 166 -2.79 9.81 -3.86
N GLY A 167 -1.65 10.49 -3.94
CA GLY A 167 -1.38 11.44 -5.02
C GLY A 167 -2.44 12.54 -5.05
N GLY A 168 -2.98 12.84 -6.23
CA GLY A 168 -4.04 13.85 -6.40
C GLY A 168 -5.46 13.37 -6.09
N TYR A 169 -5.64 12.12 -5.64
CA TYR A 169 -6.95 11.49 -5.50
C TYR A 169 -7.29 11.16 -4.04
N GLN A 170 -8.58 11.22 -3.72
CA GLN A 170 -9.12 10.70 -2.47
C GLN A 170 -9.83 9.38 -2.76
N PRO A 171 -9.22 8.21 -2.46
CA PRO A 171 -9.69 6.92 -2.95
C PRO A 171 -11.14 6.61 -2.54
N ALA A 172 -11.50 6.87 -1.27
CA ALA A 172 -12.86 6.67 -0.76
C ALA A 172 -13.90 7.50 -1.53
N GLN A 173 -13.56 8.72 -1.96
CA GLN A 173 -14.48 9.55 -2.74
C GLN A 173 -14.50 9.14 -4.20
N LYS A 174 -13.31 8.94 -4.80
CA LYS A 174 -13.16 8.63 -6.22
C LYS A 174 -13.86 7.33 -6.58
N TRP A 175 -13.74 6.30 -5.75
CA TRP A 175 -14.35 5.00 -6.00
C TRP A 175 -15.87 5.08 -6.18
N LEU A 176 -16.55 5.89 -5.36
CA LEU A 176 -17.99 6.15 -5.49
C LEU A 176 -18.31 7.08 -6.66
N LYS A 177 -17.53 8.15 -6.86
CA LYS A 177 -17.73 9.08 -7.98
C LYS A 177 -17.63 8.38 -9.34
N ASP A 178 -16.69 7.45 -9.50
CA ASP A 178 -16.52 6.64 -10.72
C ASP A 178 -17.66 5.63 -10.94
N ARG A 179 -18.52 5.46 -9.93
CA ARG A 179 -19.70 4.58 -9.96
C ARG A 179 -21.02 5.35 -10.01
N LYS A 180 -20.99 6.66 -10.23
CA LYS A 180 -22.21 7.46 -10.40
C LYS A 180 -23.15 6.83 -11.44
N ASP A 181 -24.44 6.81 -11.10
CA ASP A 181 -25.56 6.24 -11.86
C ASP A 181 -25.53 4.71 -12.00
N ARG A 182 -24.59 4.01 -11.34
CA ARG A 182 -24.53 2.54 -11.26
C ARG A 182 -25.14 2.04 -9.95
N THR A 183 -25.68 0.83 -10.00
CA THR A 183 -26.13 0.09 -8.81
C THR A 183 -24.98 -0.71 -8.23
N LEU A 184 -24.72 -0.57 -6.93
CA LEU A 184 -23.71 -1.37 -6.22
C LEU A 184 -24.24 -2.78 -5.98
N ALA A 185 -23.45 -3.79 -6.37
CA ALA A 185 -23.67 -5.16 -5.95
C ALA A 185 -23.28 -5.36 -4.48
N PHE A 186 -23.65 -6.51 -3.90
CA PHE A 186 -23.21 -6.87 -2.55
C PHE A 186 -21.68 -6.87 -2.42
N GLU A 187 -20.98 -7.40 -3.41
CA GLU A 187 -19.51 -7.41 -3.45
C GLU A 187 -18.91 -6.01 -3.55
N ASP A 188 -19.56 -5.08 -4.27
CA ASP A 188 -19.14 -3.67 -4.33
C ASP A 188 -19.23 -3.00 -2.96
N ILE A 189 -20.31 -3.27 -2.21
CA ILE A 189 -20.50 -2.75 -0.85
C ILE A 189 -19.38 -3.26 0.05
N LEU A 190 -19.16 -4.59 0.09
CA LEU A 190 -18.08 -5.18 0.90
C LEU A 190 -16.71 -4.61 0.51
N HIS A 191 -16.43 -4.51 -0.80
CA HIS A 191 -15.17 -3.98 -1.30
C HIS A 191 -14.96 -2.52 -0.88
N TYR A 192 -16.01 -1.69 -0.91
CA TYR A 192 -15.91 -0.32 -0.41
C TYR A 192 -15.61 -0.27 1.08
N GLN A 193 -16.21 -1.15 1.88
CA GLN A 193 -15.89 -1.25 3.32
C GLN A 193 -14.42 -1.63 3.55
N LYS A 194 -13.86 -2.55 2.74
CA LYS A 194 -12.42 -2.88 2.76
C LYS A 194 -11.55 -1.67 2.47
N ILE A 195 -11.94 -0.83 1.49
CA ILE A 195 -11.22 0.41 1.19
C ILE A 195 -11.20 1.34 2.41
N ILE A 196 -12.33 1.50 3.11
CA ILE A 196 -12.38 2.35 4.31
C ILE A 196 -11.47 1.82 5.42
N VAL A 197 -11.45 0.50 5.65
CA VAL A 197 -10.54 -0.12 6.61
C VAL A 197 -9.08 0.10 6.18
N ALA A 198 -8.77 -0.15 4.90
CA ALA A 198 -7.42 -0.01 4.38
C ALA A 198 -6.86 1.41 4.56
N LEU A 199 -7.66 2.45 4.27
CA LEU A 199 -7.24 3.84 4.44
C LEU A 199 -7.06 4.20 5.92
N THR A 200 -7.92 3.68 6.80
CA THR A 200 -7.84 3.93 8.25
C THR A 200 -6.60 3.27 8.86
N GLU A 201 -6.34 2.00 8.51
CA GLU A 201 -5.16 1.28 8.99
C GLU A 201 -3.86 1.84 8.41
N THR A 202 -3.90 2.32 7.17
CA THR A 202 -2.75 3.01 6.56
C THR A 202 -2.38 4.24 7.38
N ASP A 203 -3.34 5.08 7.75
CA ASP A 203 -3.09 6.24 8.59
C ASP A 203 -2.49 5.86 9.96
N ARG A 204 -3.02 4.83 10.63
CA ARG A 204 -2.45 4.32 11.89
C ARG A 204 -0.97 3.91 11.71
N LEU A 205 -0.69 3.09 10.69
CA LEU A 205 0.66 2.59 10.42
C LEU A 205 1.63 3.69 10.02
N MET A 206 1.17 4.73 9.34
CA MET A 206 1.98 5.91 9.01
C MET A 206 2.51 6.60 10.27
N HIS A 207 1.68 6.74 11.31
CA HIS A 207 2.11 7.32 12.59
C HIS A 207 3.08 6.40 13.35
N GLU A 208 2.86 5.08 13.34
CA GLU A 208 3.79 4.11 13.95
C GLU A 208 5.16 4.09 13.26
N ILE A 209 5.20 4.25 11.93
CA ILE A 209 6.45 4.39 11.19
C ILE A 209 7.23 5.62 11.65
N ASP A 210 6.54 6.75 11.86
CA ASP A 210 7.18 7.97 12.31
C ASP A 210 7.84 7.77 13.67
N GLU A 211 7.20 7.05 14.61
CA GLU A 211 7.78 6.73 15.91
C GLU A 211 9.09 5.92 15.82
N VAL A 212 9.21 5.04 14.82
CA VAL A 212 10.42 4.24 14.57
C VAL A 212 11.53 5.06 13.90
N LEU A 213 11.18 6.06 13.09
CA LEU A 213 12.15 6.86 12.34
C LEU A 213 12.80 8.00 13.14
N ILE A 214 12.28 8.32 14.33
CA ILE A 214 12.82 9.35 15.24
C ILE A 214 14.33 9.19 15.47
#